data_AF-A0A411PK10-F1
#
_entry.id   AF-A0A411PK10-F1
#
_cell.length_a   1.000
_cell.length_b   1.000
_cell.length_c   1.000
_cell.angle_alpha   90.00
_cell.angle_beta   90.00
_cell.angle_gamma   90.00
#
_symmetry.space_group_name_H-M   'P 1'
#
loop_
_entity.id
_entity.type
_entity.pdbx_description
1 polymer ?
#
loop_
_entity_poly.entity_id
_entity_poly.type
_entity_poly.pdbx_seq_one_letter_code
_entity_poly.pdbx_strand_id
1 'polypeptide(L)'
;MATTELETVLDLNTLEQYISAIGAATLLKSVVLFEQLMPEYVGSLVKASEASDKDTLCAEAHKFKGAAGSVGLKRIQQLAQKLQHGEEASWETENQAWLAEVVEHAEADLQQLKLFLEAKS
;
A
#
# COMPACT_ATOMS: atom_id res chain seq x y z
N MET A 1 17.64 14.16 8.68
CA MET A 1 17.79 12.95 7.87
C MET A 1 16.58 12.02 7.97
N ALA A 2 15.83 11.98 9.08
CA ALA A 2 14.64 11.12 9.23
C ALA A 2 13.46 11.42 8.28
N THR A 3 13.33 12.64 7.74
CA THR A 3 12.21 13.01 6.86
C THR A 3 12.26 12.27 5.50
N THR A 4 13.47 11.96 5.03
CA THR A 4 13.69 11.42 3.68
C THR A 4 13.26 9.96 3.55
N GLU A 5 13.35 9.19 4.64
CA GLU A 5 12.85 7.81 4.67
C GLU A 5 11.31 7.77 4.63
N LEU A 6 10.64 8.67 5.34
CA LEU A 6 9.17 8.77 5.29
C LEU A 6 8.66 9.13 3.89
N GLU A 7 9.34 9.99 3.14
CA GLU A 7 8.96 10.39 1.77
C GLU A 7 9.03 9.25 0.74
N THR A 8 9.77 8.17 1.07
CA THR A 8 9.83 6.94 0.26
C THR A 8 8.68 5.99 0.58
N VAL A 9 8.20 6.00 1.83
CA VAL A 9 7.14 5.12 2.32
C VAL A 9 5.76 5.73 2.12
N LEU A 10 5.64 7.01 2.47
CA LEU A 10 4.41 7.79 2.51
C LEU A 10 4.42 8.90 1.48
N ASP A 11 3.25 9.18 0.90
CA ASP A 11 3.07 10.32 0.02
C ASP A 11 2.74 11.56 0.85
N LEU A 12 3.77 12.18 1.44
CA LEU A 12 3.59 13.34 2.35
C LEU A 12 2.79 14.46 1.68
N ASN A 13 2.99 14.69 0.39
CA ASN A 13 2.27 15.71 -0.35
C ASN A 13 0.76 15.44 -0.40
N THR A 14 0.35 14.20 -0.74
CA THR A 14 -1.05 13.79 -0.74
C THR A 14 -1.64 13.81 0.68
N LEU A 15 -0.87 13.33 1.67
CA LEU A 15 -1.29 13.33 3.06
C LEU A 15 -1.55 14.75 3.58
N GLU A 16 -0.67 15.70 3.30
CA GLU A 16 -0.84 17.10 3.70
C GLU A 16 -2.07 17.74 3.05
N GLN A 17 -2.33 17.43 1.76
CA GLN A 17 -3.54 17.86 1.07
C GLN A 17 -4.80 17.27 1.71
N TYR A 18 -4.82 15.98 2.03
CA TYR A 18 -5.95 15.34 2.69
C TYR A 18 -6.17 15.85 4.11
N ILE A 19 -5.10 16.03 4.88
CA ILE A 19 -5.18 16.62 6.23
C ILE A 19 -5.78 18.03 6.15
N SER A 20 -5.36 18.85 5.18
CA SER A 20 -5.96 20.19 4.99
C SER A 20 -7.41 20.14 4.52
N ALA A 21 -7.81 19.12 3.76
CA ALA A 21 -9.15 19.01 3.19
C ALA A 21 -10.19 18.42 4.16
N ILE A 22 -9.86 17.32 4.84
CA ILE A 22 -10.79 16.55 5.70
C ILE A 22 -10.35 16.45 7.17
N GLY A 23 -9.13 16.88 7.50
CA GLY A 23 -8.54 16.76 8.83
C GLY A 23 -7.82 15.43 9.07
N ALA A 24 -6.72 15.48 9.84
CA ALA A 24 -5.90 14.30 10.17
C ALA A 24 -6.70 13.21 10.90
N ALA A 25 -7.58 13.58 11.83
CA ALA A 25 -8.43 12.63 12.54
C ALA A 25 -9.42 11.87 11.62
N THR A 26 -9.94 12.53 10.58
CA THR A 26 -10.82 11.88 9.59
C THR A 26 -10.02 10.93 8.71
N LEU A 27 -8.85 11.37 8.24
CA LEU A 27 -7.95 10.53 7.45
C LEU A 27 -7.48 9.30 8.24
N LEU A 28 -7.15 9.46 9.53
CA LEU A 28 -6.75 8.37 10.41
C LEU A 28 -7.83 7.28 10.51
N LYS A 29 -9.12 7.64 10.53
CA LYS A 29 -10.21 6.65 10.48
C LYS A 29 -10.18 5.83 9.20
N SER A 30 -9.92 6.46 8.06
CA SER A 30 -9.74 5.74 6.78
C SER A 30 -8.54 4.79 6.83
N VAL A 31 -7.43 5.21 7.45
CA VAL A 31 -6.25 4.35 7.64
C VAL A 31 -6.57 3.15 8.53
N VAL A 32 -7.29 3.34 9.63
CA VAL A 32 -7.70 2.25 10.52
C VAL A 32 -8.63 1.25 9.81
N LEU A 33 -9.55 1.73 8.98
CA LEU A 33 -10.37 0.83 8.15
C LEU A 33 -9.51 0.04 7.15
N PHE A 34 -8.54 0.70 6.53
CA PHE A 34 -7.61 0.03 5.63
C PHE A 34 -6.74 -1.01 6.35
N GLU A 35 -6.28 -0.73 7.58
CA GLU A 35 -5.56 -1.69 8.44
C GLU A 35 -6.37 -2.97 8.69
N GLN A 36 -7.68 -2.83 8.93
CA GLN A 36 -8.58 -3.98 9.13
C GLN A 36 -8.74 -4.83 7.86
N LEU A 37 -8.71 -4.20 6.69
CA LEU A 37 -8.83 -4.87 5.38
C LEU A 37 -7.48 -5.39 4.85
N MET A 38 -6.36 -4.92 5.40
CA MET A 38 -5.01 -5.31 5.00
C MET A 38 -4.80 -6.84 4.91
N PRO A 39 -5.13 -7.64 5.95
CA PRO A 39 -4.94 -9.09 5.87
C PRO A 39 -5.79 -9.74 4.78
N GLU A 40 -6.96 -9.19 4.45
CA GLU A 40 -7.77 -9.68 3.34
C GLU A 40 -7.13 -9.37 1.99
N TYR A 41 -6.65 -8.14 1.78
CA TYR A 41 -5.96 -7.76 0.54
C TYR A 41 -4.69 -8.59 0.33
N VAL A 42 -3.82 -8.65 1.34
CA VAL A 42 -2.58 -9.42 1.28
C VAL A 42 -2.88 -10.90 1.11
N GLY A 43 -3.85 -11.45 1.83
CA GLY A 43 -4.26 -12.84 1.72
C GLY A 43 -4.76 -13.20 0.32
N SER A 44 -5.54 -12.33 -0.33
CA SER A 44 -5.98 -12.54 -1.71
C SER A 44 -4.83 -12.49 -2.72
N LEU A 45 -3.89 -11.55 -2.56
CA LEU A 45 -2.68 -11.47 -3.39
C LEU A 45 -1.83 -12.73 -3.27
N VAL A 46 -1.57 -13.19 -2.04
CA VAL A 46 -0.78 -14.41 -1.79
C VAL A 46 -1.46 -15.62 -2.41
N LYS A 47 -2.76 -15.82 -2.19
CA LYS A 47 -3.52 -16.92 -2.79
C LYS A 47 -3.47 -16.91 -4.32
N ALA A 48 -3.61 -15.73 -4.94
CA ALA A 48 -3.56 -15.61 -6.39
C ALA A 48 -2.16 -15.95 -6.94
N SER A 49 -1.10 -15.51 -6.25
CA SER A 49 0.28 -15.85 -6.58
C SER A 49 0.56 -17.35 -6.41
N GLU A 50 0.13 -17.98 -5.31
CA GLU A 50 0.26 -19.42 -5.08
C GLU A 50 -0.51 -20.26 -6.12
N ALA A 51 -1.66 -19.76 -6.58
CA ALA A 51 -2.44 -20.37 -7.66
C ALA A 51 -1.82 -20.14 -9.06
N SER A 52 -0.75 -19.34 -9.17
CA SER A 52 -0.22 -18.85 -10.46
C SER A 52 -1.30 -18.21 -11.34
N ASP A 53 -2.33 -17.62 -10.71
CA ASP A 53 -3.42 -16.94 -11.39
C ASP A 53 -3.05 -15.46 -11.55
N LYS A 54 -2.42 -15.17 -12.70
CA LYS A 54 -1.97 -13.84 -13.07
C LYS A 54 -3.11 -12.84 -13.19
N ASP A 55 -4.25 -13.23 -13.74
CA ASP A 55 -5.38 -12.31 -13.96
C ASP A 55 -5.98 -11.87 -12.61
N THR A 56 -6.20 -12.85 -11.73
CA THR A 56 -6.65 -12.60 -10.36
C THR A 56 -5.62 -11.78 -9.59
N LEU A 57 -4.32 -12.08 -9.69
CA LEU A 57 -3.27 -11.33 -9.01
C LEU A 57 -3.24 -9.86 -9.47
N CYS A 58 -3.33 -9.60 -10.78
CA CYS A 58 -3.40 -8.25 -11.33
C CYS A 58 -4.65 -7.49 -10.84
N ALA A 59 -5.80 -8.16 -10.78
CA ALA A 59 -7.05 -7.56 -10.31
C ALA A 59 -6.99 -7.22 -8.81
N GLU A 60 -6.48 -8.12 -7.98
CA GLU A 60 -6.29 -7.87 -6.54
C GLU A 60 -5.25 -6.79 -6.30
N ALA A 61 -4.15 -6.77 -7.05
CA ALA A 61 -3.13 -5.73 -6.99
C ALA A 61 -3.71 -4.35 -7.37
N HIS A 62 -4.61 -4.29 -8.35
CA HIS A 62 -5.31 -3.05 -8.70
C HIS A 62 -6.15 -2.51 -7.55
N LYS A 63 -6.94 -3.38 -6.89
CA LYS A 63 -7.76 -3.00 -5.72
C LYS A 63 -6.87 -2.51 -4.57
N PHE A 64 -5.81 -3.26 -4.27
CA PHE A 64 -4.90 -2.94 -3.19
C PHE A 64 -4.12 -1.63 -3.45
N LYS A 65 -3.67 -1.40 -4.69
CA LYS A 65 -3.08 -0.13 -5.14
C LYS A 65 -4.00 1.05 -4.89
N GLY A 66 -5.27 0.92 -5.27
CA GLY A 66 -6.27 2.00 -5.09
C GLY A 66 -6.48 2.33 -3.63
N ALA A 67 -6.57 1.31 -2.78
CA ALA A 67 -6.74 1.47 -1.34
C ALA A 67 -5.48 2.05 -0.66
N ALA A 68 -4.29 1.55 -1.01
CA ALA A 68 -3.02 2.09 -0.51
C ALA A 68 -2.79 3.55 -0.93
N GLY A 69 -3.11 3.89 -2.19
CA GLY A 69 -3.00 5.25 -2.70
C GLY A 69 -3.99 6.23 -2.05
N SER A 70 -5.19 5.78 -1.70
CA SER A 70 -6.20 6.64 -1.05
C SER A 70 -5.86 6.96 0.42
N VAL A 71 -5.03 6.16 1.07
CA VAL A 71 -4.52 6.43 2.42
C VAL A 71 -3.12 7.07 2.44
N GLY A 72 -2.46 7.18 1.28
CA GLY A 72 -1.13 7.80 1.15
C GLY A 72 0.07 6.88 1.40
N LEU A 73 -0.11 5.56 1.27
CA LEU A 73 0.98 4.57 1.34
C LEU A 73 1.67 4.42 -0.02
N LYS A 74 2.63 5.31 -0.28
CA LYS A 74 3.34 5.41 -1.55
C LYS A 74 4.10 4.14 -1.94
N ARG A 75 4.89 3.58 -1.03
CA ARG A 75 5.69 2.38 -1.31
C ARG A 75 4.80 1.19 -1.69
N ILE A 76 3.79 0.95 -0.86
CA ILE A 76 2.80 -0.13 -1.09
C ILE A 76 2.06 0.07 -2.41
N GLN A 77 1.62 1.31 -2.70
CA GLN A 77 0.98 1.64 -3.97
C GLN A 77 1.90 1.35 -5.17
N GLN A 78 3.20 1.66 -5.08
CA GLN A 78 4.18 1.37 -6.12
C GLN A 78 4.39 -0.12 -6.33
N LEU A 79 4.52 -0.90 -5.25
CA LEU A 79 4.65 -2.36 -5.35
C LEU A 79 3.39 -3.00 -5.95
N ALA A 80 2.20 -2.60 -5.49
CA ALA A 80 0.94 -3.03 -6.04
C ALA A 80 0.78 -2.65 -7.52
N GLN A 81 1.30 -1.48 -7.92
CA GLN A 81 1.36 -1.10 -9.33
C GLN A 81 2.24 -2.05 -10.13
N LYS A 82 3.42 -2.43 -9.65
CA LYS A 82 4.27 -3.41 -10.34
C LYS A 82 3.56 -4.76 -10.47
N LEU A 83 2.94 -5.23 -9.38
CA LEU A 83 2.13 -6.45 -9.37
C LEU A 83 0.96 -6.42 -10.37
N GLN A 84 0.35 -5.25 -10.58
CA GLN A 84 -0.71 -5.09 -11.58
C GLN A 84 -0.20 -5.19 -13.03
N HIS A 85 1.05 -4.83 -13.33
CA HIS A 85 1.62 -4.85 -14.69
C HIS A 85 2.18 -6.23 -15.05
N GLY A 86 1.30 -7.24 -15.03
CA GLY A 86 1.65 -8.61 -15.37
C GLY A 86 2.28 -8.80 -16.75
N GLU A 87 2.07 -7.87 -17.68
CA GLU A 87 2.59 -7.93 -19.04
C GLU A 87 4.11 -7.67 -19.16
N GLU A 88 4.77 -7.15 -18.13
CA GLU A 88 6.21 -6.89 -18.17
C GLU A 88 7.04 -8.19 -18.10
N ALA A 89 8.12 -8.26 -18.89
CA ALA A 89 8.99 -9.45 -18.93
C ALA A 89 9.64 -9.77 -17.56
N SER A 90 9.95 -8.74 -16.78
CA SER A 90 10.52 -8.91 -15.43
C SER A 90 9.48 -9.39 -14.41
N TRP A 91 8.19 -9.25 -14.70
CA TRP A 91 7.12 -9.54 -13.75
C TRP A 91 7.11 -11.01 -13.34
N GLU A 92 7.26 -11.95 -14.28
CA GLU A 92 7.21 -13.39 -13.96
C GLU A 92 8.30 -13.82 -12.98
N THR A 93 9.43 -13.12 -12.97
CA THR A 93 10.57 -13.43 -12.07
C THR A 93 10.51 -12.63 -10.77
N GLU A 94 9.98 -11.40 -10.81
CA GLU A 94 10.02 -10.45 -9.70
C GLU A 94 8.70 -10.36 -8.90
N ASN A 95 7.57 -10.83 -9.44
CA ASN A 95 6.26 -10.70 -8.78
C ASN A 95 6.24 -11.27 -7.36
N GLN A 96 6.90 -12.41 -7.14
CA GLN A 96 7.00 -13.02 -5.82
C GLN A 96 7.82 -12.14 -4.85
N ALA A 97 8.90 -11.53 -5.33
CA ALA A 97 9.71 -10.61 -4.54
C ALA A 97 8.91 -9.35 -4.17
N TRP A 98 8.20 -8.74 -5.13
CA TRP A 98 7.36 -7.58 -4.84
C TRP A 98 6.21 -7.90 -3.89
N LEU A 99 5.60 -9.08 -4.02
CA LEU A 99 4.57 -9.54 -3.10
C LEU A 99 5.13 -9.76 -1.69
N ALA A 100 6.30 -10.39 -1.58
CA ALA A 100 6.96 -10.57 -0.29
C ALA A 100 7.29 -9.21 0.35
N GLU A 101 7.79 -8.24 -0.42
CA GLU A 101 8.00 -6.87 0.07
C GLU A 101 6.69 -6.20 0.53
N VAL A 102 5.59 -6.40 -0.20
CA VAL A 102 4.27 -5.90 0.24
C VAL A 102 3.91 -6.50 1.60
N VAL A 103 4.03 -7.81 1.77
CA VAL A 103 3.66 -8.47 3.03
C VAL A 103 4.57 -8.03 4.19
N GLU A 104 5.86 -7.90 3.93
CA GLU A 104 6.86 -7.50 4.94
C GLU A 104 6.70 -6.03 5.37
N HIS A 105 6.44 -5.13 4.41
CA HIS A 105 6.40 -3.69 4.67
C HIS A 105 5.00 -3.12 4.91
N ALA A 106 3.91 -3.79 4.49
CA ALA A 106 2.56 -3.26 4.62
C ALA A 106 2.21 -2.88 6.05
N GLU A 107 2.52 -3.73 7.03
CA GLU A 107 2.24 -3.44 8.43
C GLU A 107 3.12 -2.30 8.97
N ALA A 108 4.42 -2.34 8.68
CA ALA A 108 5.37 -1.32 9.12
C ALA A 108 5.06 0.06 8.55
N ASP A 109 4.80 0.14 7.24
CA ASP A 109 4.47 1.37 6.52
C ASP A 109 3.14 1.96 7.03
N LEU A 110 2.16 1.09 7.35
CA LEU A 110 0.89 1.50 7.92
C LEU A 110 1.05 2.04 9.36
N GLN A 111 1.89 1.42 10.18
CA GLN A 111 2.20 1.97 11.50
C GLN A 111 2.87 3.35 11.39
N GLN A 112 3.81 3.53 10.45
CA GLN A 112 4.43 4.84 10.19
C GLN A 112 3.39 5.89 9.78
N LEU A 113 2.44 5.52 8.92
CA LEU A 113 1.35 6.39 8.51
C LEU A 113 0.47 6.80 9.69
N LYS A 114 0.08 5.85 10.55
CA LYS A 114 -0.73 6.14 11.74
C LYS A 114 -0.02 7.09 12.67
N LEU A 115 1.24 6.81 13.01
CA LEU A 115 2.06 7.67 13.87
C LEU A 115 2.20 9.09 13.29
N PHE A 116 2.38 9.21 11.98
CA PHE A 116 2.43 10.51 11.30
C PHE A 116 1.12 11.28 11.43
N LEU A 117 -0.02 10.61 11.22
CA LEU A 117 -1.34 11.24 11.35
C LEU A 117 -1.68 11.60 12.79
N GLU A 118 -1.34 10.74 13.76
CA GLU A 118 -1.53 11.01 15.19
C GLU A 118 -0.70 12.21 15.64
N ALA A 119 0.54 12.37 15.14
CA ALA A 119 1.36 13.54 15.41
C ALA A 119 0.82 14.84 14.80
N LYS A 120 -0.11 14.74 13.85
CA LYS A 120 -0.76 15.86 13.13
C LYS A 120 -2.22 16.08 13.56
N SER A 121 -2.77 15.21 14.41
CA SER A 121 -4.17 15.22 14.86
C SER A 121 -4.43 16.18 16.01
#